data_AF-A0A440N8L2-F1
#
_entry.id   AF-A0A440N8L2-F1
#
_cell.length_a   1.000
_cell.length_b   1.000
_cell.length_c   1.000
_cell.angle_alpha   90.00
_cell.angle_beta   90.00
_cell.angle_gamma   90.00
#
_symmetry.space_group_name_H-M   'P 1'
#
loop_
_entity.id
_entity.type
_entity.pdbx_description
1 polymer ?
#
loop_
_entity_poly.entity_id
_entity_poly.type
_entity_poly.pdbx_seq_one_letter_code
_entity_poly.pdbx_strand_id
1 'polypeptide(L)' 'SFDPRHFDDPEIFDIGRDENPHLAFSYGAHYCVGMALARLELKVVFGSIFERFPALRLAVAPEELKLRKEIITGGFEE' A
#
# COMPACT_ATOMS: atom_id res chain seq x y z
N SER A 1 9.32 6.87 -2.44
CA SER A 1 9.44 5.55 -3.09
C SER A 1 9.24 5.59 -4.60
N PHE A 2 9.33 6.76 -5.23
CA PHE A 2 9.16 6.92 -6.69
C PHE A 2 10.44 7.49 -7.34
N ASP A 3 11.57 7.43 -6.64
CA ASP A 3 12.82 8.00 -7.15
C ASP A 3 13.37 7.10 -8.28
N PRO A 4 13.46 7.58 -9.52
CA PRO A 4 13.91 6.77 -10.65
C PRO A 4 15.38 6.34 -10.55
N ARG A 5 16.15 6.89 -9.61
CA ARG A 5 17.51 6.42 -9.31
C ARG A 5 17.55 5.09 -8.55
N HIS A 6 16.43 4.66 -7.97
CA HIS A 6 16.32 3.45 -7.14
C HIS A 6 15.24 2.48 -7.61
N PHE A 7 14.34 2.93 -8.49
CA PHE A 7 13.17 2.17 -8.93
C PHE A 7 13.01 2.34 -10.45
N ASP A 8 13.19 1.26 -11.21
CA ASP A 8 12.94 1.25 -12.67
C ASP A 8 11.45 1.33 -12.97
N ASP A 9 10.97 2.32 -13.71
CA ASP A 9 9.52 2.58 -13.88
C ASP A 9 8.79 2.75 -12.52
N PRO A 10 9.11 3.81 -11.76
CA PRO A 10 8.63 3.97 -10.37
C PRO A 10 7.11 4.10 -10.26
N GLU A 11 6.44 4.57 -11.31
CA GLU A 11 4.99 4.78 -11.33
C GLU A 11 4.19 3.51 -11.62
N ILE A 12 4.86 2.44 -12.08
CA ILE A 12 4.21 1.16 -12.37
C ILE A 12 4.09 0.35 -11.07
N PHE A 13 2.88 -0.11 -10.80
CA PHE A 13 2.64 -1.10 -9.74
C PHE A 13 3.08 -2.49 -10.23
N ASP A 14 4.26 -2.92 -9.79
CA ASP A 14 4.80 -4.26 -10.02
C ASP A 14 4.96 -5.00 -8.68
N ILE A 15 4.16 -6.04 -8.48
CA ILE A 15 4.21 -6.90 -7.28
C ILE A 15 5.41 -7.87 -7.29
N GLY A 16 5.99 -8.13 -8.46
CA GLY A 16 7.10 -9.07 -8.66
C GLY A 16 8.49 -8.44 -8.51
N ARG A 17 8.57 -7.15 -8.16
CA ARG A 17 9.84 -6.43 -8.02
C ARG A 17 10.71 -7.02 -6.90
N ASP A 18 11.91 -7.48 -7.23
CA ASP A 18 12.83 -8.12 -6.27
C ASP A 18 13.45 -7.14 -5.26
N GLU A 19 13.89 -5.96 -5.73
CA GLU A 19 14.39 -4.89 -4.86
C GLU A 19 13.31 -3.84 -4.59
N ASN A 20 13.02 -3.60 -3.31
CA ASN A 20 12.02 -2.61 -2.90
C ASN A 20 12.50 -1.78 -1.70
N PRO A 21 13.49 -0.87 -1.89
CA PRO A 21 14.02 -0.02 -0.83
C PRO A 21 13.08 1.15 -0.49
N HIS A 22 11.80 0.86 -0.27
CA HIS A 22 10.79 1.88 -0.02
C HIS A 22 10.95 2.56 1.34
N LEU A 23 10.49 3.80 1.46
CA LEU A 23 10.48 4.56 2.72
C LEU A 23 9.10 4.62 3.38
N ALA A 24 8.18 3.70 3.03
CA ALA A 24 6.83 3.66 3.61
C ALA A 24 6.82 3.52 5.15
N PHE A 25 7.87 2.91 5.72
CA PHE A 25 8.06 2.75 7.16
C PHE A 25 9.22 3.58 7.73
N SER A 26 9.64 4.65 7.02
CA SER A 26 10.82 5.47 7.34
C SER A 26 12.15 4.67 7.32
N TYR A 27 13.23 5.23 7.87
CA TYR A 27 14.56 4.62 8.03
C TYR A 27 15.29 5.17 9.26
N GLY A 28 16.29 4.45 9.78
CA GLY A 28 17.17 4.91 10.87
C GLY A 28 16.53 4.88 12.25
N ALA A 29 16.88 5.84 13.12
CA ALA A 29 16.44 5.88 14.52
C ALA A 29 14.92 6.00 14.71
N HIS A 30 14.22 6.53 13.71
CA HIS A 30 12.76 6.67 13.69
C HIS A 30 12.09 5.68 12.73
N TYR A 31 12.76 4.56 12.45
CA TYR A 31 12.14 3.47 11.71
C TYR A 31 10.89 2.97 12.43
N CYS A 32 9.83 2.66 11.67
CA CYS A 32 8.55 2.30 12.25
C CYS A 32 8.66 1.04 13.11
N VAL A 33 8.42 1.20 14.41
CA VAL A 33 8.41 0.09 15.38
C VAL A 33 7.36 -0.97 15.06
N GLY A 34 6.25 -0.58 14.42
CA GLY A 34 5.13 -1.45 14.04
C GLY A 34 5.29 -2.15 12.69
N MET A 35 6.40 -1.96 11.97
CA MET A 35 6.57 -2.44 10.59
C MET A 35 6.32 -3.94 10.42
N ALA A 36 6.84 -4.77 11.34
CA ALA A 36 6.64 -6.22 11.29
C ALA A 36 5.17 -6.62 11.49
N LEU A 37 4.46 -5.95 12.41
CA LEU A 37 3.05 -6.19 12.67
C LEU A 37 2.20 -5.75 11.48
N ALA A 38 2.40 -4.54 10.97
CA ALA A 38 1.67 -4.04 9.81
C ALA A 38 1.83 -4.97 8.58
N ARG A 39 3.04 -5.52 8.33
CA ARG A 39 3.26 -6.50 7.26
C ARG A 39 2.50 -7.80 7.49
N LEU A 40 2.47 -8.29 8.73
CA LEU A 40 1.70 -9.49 9.08
C LEU A 40 0.21 -9.26 8.85
N GLU A 41 -0.33 -8.14 9.34
CA GLU A 41 -1.73 -7.77 9.17
C GLU A 41 -2.11 -7.68 7.69
N LEU A 42 -1.32 -6.97 6.87
CA LEU A 42 -1.58 -6.86 5.43
C LEU A 42 -1.50 -8.22 4.72
N LYS A 43 -0.56 -9.08 5.11
CA LYS A 43 -0.47 -10.44 4.55
C LYS A 43 -1.72 -11.26 4.86
N VAL A 44 -2.22 -11.18 6.08
CA VAL A 44 -3.45 -11.88 6.49
C VAL A 44 -4.67 -11.30 5.80
N VAL A 45 -4.82 -9.97 5.77
CA VAL A 45 -5.96 -9.30 5.15
C VAL A 45 -6.03 -9.59 3.65
N PHE A 46 -4.96 -9.33 2.88
CA PHE A 46 -4.99 -9.56 1.44
C PHE A 46 -5.04 -11.05 1.07
N GLY A 47 -4.45 -11.93 1.88
CA GLY A 47 -4.58 -13.37 1.68
C GLY A 47 -6.02 -13.88 1.90
N SER A 48 -6.70 -13.38 2.94
CA SER A 48 -8.02 -13.91 3.33
C SER A 48 -9.21 -13.19 2.69
N ILE A 49 -9.11 -11.90 2.37
CA ILE A 49 -10.27 -11.11 1.92
C ILE A 49 -10.81 -11.63 0.58
N PHE A 50 -9.93 -11.97 -0.36
CA PHE A 50 -10.33 -12.48 -1.67
C PHE A 50 -10.72 -13.96 -1.64
N GLU A 51 -10.16 -14.75 -0.71
CA GLU A 51 -10.63 -16.12 -0.45
C GLU A 51 -12.05 -16.11 0.13
N ARG A 52 -12.35 -15.18 1.05
CA ARG A 52 -13.64 -15.09 1.72
C ARG A 52 -14.71 -14.41 0.86
N PHE A 53 -14.33 -13.41 0.08
CA PHE A 53 -15.22 -12.62 -0.78
C PHE A 53 -14.70 -12.64 -2.23
N PRO A 54 -14.81 -13.77 -2.95
CA PRO A 54 -14.23 -13.92 -4.29
C PRO A 54 -14.88 -13.01 -5.36
N ALA A 55 -16.08 -12.49 -5.09
CA ALA A 55 -16.79 -11.56 -5.96
C ALA A 55 -16.63 -10.08 -5.51
N LEU A 56 -15.72 -9.79 -4.57
CA LEU A 56 -15.47 -8.44 -4.09
C LEU A 56 -15.07 -7.54 -5.27
N ARG A 57 -15.76 -6.42 -5.40
CA ARG A 57 -15.54 -5.38 -6.41
C ARG A 57 -15.97 -4.03 -5.85
N LEU A 58 -15.50 -2.95 -6.46
CA LEU A 58 -16.00 -1.62 -6.14
C LEU A 58 -17.52 -1.54 -6.44
N ALA A 59 -18.24 -0.90 -5.54
CA ALA A 59 -19.68 -0.66 -5.68
C ALA A 59 -19.98 0.55 -6.59
N VAL A 60 -19.01 1.44 -6.73
CA VAL A 60 -19.02 2.68 -7.54
C VAL A 60 -17.83 2.69 -8.50
N ALA A 61 -17.80 3.62 -9.44
CA ALA A 61 -16.63 3.80 -10.29
C ALA A 61 -15.44 4.35 -9.47
N PRO A 62 -14.17 4.03 -9.81
CA PRO A 62 -12.99 4.51 -9.07
C PRO A 62 -12.93 6.03 -8.89
N GLU A 63 -13.43 6.79 -9.86
CA GLU A 63 -13.42 8.25 -9.87
C GLU A 63 -14.38 8.86 -8.83
N GLU A 64 -15.33 8.07 -8.33
CA GLU A 64 -16.28 8.47 -7.28
C GLU A 64 -15.70 8.32 -5.86
N LEU A 65 -14.56 7.64 -5.72
CA LEU A 65 -13.91 7.44 -4.42
C LEU A 65 -13.33 8.75 -3.88
N LYS A 66 -13.65 9.06 -2.62
CA LYS A 66 -13.19 10.29 -1.96
C LYS A 66 -11.86 10.06 -1.26
N LEU A 67 -10.81 10.70 -1.76
CA LEU A 67 -9.51 10.69 -1.10
C LEU A 67 -9.52 11.58 0.14
N ARG A 68 -8.91 11.11 1.23
CA ARG A 68 -8.62 11.92 2.41
C ARG A 68 -7.46 12.85 2.12
N LYS A 69 -7.76 14.08 1.69
CA LYS A 69 -6.73 15.08 1.32
C LYS A 69 -6.09 15.77 2.52
N GLU A 70 -6.76 15.74 3.67
CA GLU A 70 -6.32 16.48 4.86
C GLU A 70 -5.38 15.69 5.78
N ILE A 71 -5.05 14.45 5.43
CA ILE A 71 -4.09 13.63 6.20
C ILE A 71 -2.93 13.18 5.31
N ILE A 72 -1.72 13.34 5.85
CA ILE A 72 -0.47 13.03 5.14
C ILE A 72 -0.35 11.54 4.81
N THR A 73 -0.97 10.66 5.59
CA THR A 73 -0.95 9.21 5.39
C THR A 73 -1.80 8.72 4.21
N GLY A 74 -2.60 9.60 3.60
CA GLY A 74 -3.52 9.27 2.51
C GLY A 74 -4.68 8.36 2.93
N GLY A 75 -5.30 7.71 1.96
CA GLY A 75 -6.45 6.81 2.13
C GLY A 75 -7.76 7.37 1.56
N PHE A 76 -8.83 6.60 1.69
CA PHE A 76 -10.18 6.93 1.21
C PHE A 76 -11.14 7.16 2.39
N GLU A 77 -12.06 8.11 2.27
CA GLU A 77 -13.11 8.35 3.27
C GLU A 77 -14.10 7.18 3.33
N GLU A 78 -14.59 6.78 2.16
CA GLU A 78 -15.56 5.70 1.89
C GLU A 78 -15.36 5.12 0.49
#